data_AF-A0A800M621-F1
#
_entry.id   AF-A0A800M621-F1
#
_cell.length_a   1.000
_cell.length_b   1.000
_cell.length_c   1.000
_cell.angle_alpha   90.00
_cell.angle_beta   90.00
_cell.angle_gamma   90.00
#
_symmetry.space_group_name_H-M   'P 1'
#
loop_
_entity.id
_entity.type
_entity.pdbx_description
1 polymer ?
#
loop_
_entity_poly.entity_id
_entity_poly.type
_entity_poly.pdbx_seq_one_letter_code
_entity_poly.pdbx_strand_id
1 'polypeptide(L)'
;MIEIQTLLHPTDGSDAAAPARALAEALADRFNADLHTLRVDVSPTASANAEDEVSVTPLGADRQRVEVTQRLPSVGDAIAQYAAEAAADLIVMGTHGRSGFNRVVMGSTAEYVLRRAPCPVLTVRPDAAPFGEGPVLCALEFEDADDGVLEAAAGLAHALGTRLVVFHAVEPIVLPAPYAVEMGGLGLDELVRGAREALAERLTSRPDLPVAMESLAEAGMAVPSIVETAERMGAGVIVQGSHGRRGLGRALLGSVAEAVARRAPCPVLTLRRGARPLTVSERDALTGARPISRDDWSSTIDALSLYAERDPWEVSVSVVGGGVQNFELDAGPQAAGMMYLLLGSKNGSSPGLPLDQHVLPINVDDYTL
;
A
#
# COMPACT_ATOMS: atom_id res chain seq x y z
N MET A 1 9.91 3.41 -0.17
CA MET A 1 9.58 1.97 -0.19
C MET A 1 8.46 1.70 0.78
N ILE A 2 7.70 0.60 0.69
CA ILE A 2 6.70 0.30 1.72
C ILE A 2 7.34 -0.24 3.01
N GLU A 3 6.81 0.15 4.16
CA GLU A 3 7.14 -0.34 5.49
C GLU A 3 5.91 -0.97 6.13
N ILE A 4 6.10 -2.14 6.72
CA ILE A 4 5.10 -2.88 7.49
C ILE A 4 5.76 -3.16 8.84
N GLN A 5 5.23 -2.55 9.90
CA GLN A 5 5.71 -2.72 11.26
C GLN A 5 4.87 -3.77 12.00
N THR A 6 3.55 -3.77 11.80
CA THR A 6 2.63 -4.70 12.46
C THR A 6 1.76 -5.42 11.44
N LEU A 7 1.87 -6.74 11.40
CA LEU A 7 1.06 -7.62 10.57
C LEU A 7 0.06 -8.39 11.44
N LEU A 8 -1.22 -8.34 11.09
CA LEU A 8 -2.28 -9.09 11.75
C LEU A 8 -2.66 -10.33 10.93
N HIS A 9 -2.55 -11.52 11.54
CA HIS A 9 -3.05 -12.77 11.00
C HIS A 9 -4.23 -13.29 11.84
N PRO A 10 -5.48 -13.03 11.43
CA PRO A 10 -6.62 -13.63 12.08
C PRO A 10 -6.78 -15.10 11.64
N THR A 11 -7.02 -15.98 12.62
CA THR A 11 -7.10 -17.43 12.39
C THR A 11 -8.16 -18.08 13.28
N ASP A 12 -8.78 -19.12 12.75
CA ASP A 12 -9.61 -20.03 13.53
C ASP A 12 -8.85 -21.30 13.95
N GLY A 13 -7.52 -21.35 13.69
CA GLY A 13 -6.66 -22.49 14.00
C GLY A 13 -6.86 -23.70 13.10
N SER A 14 -7.61 -23.58 11.99
CA SER A 14 -7.83 -24.69 11.06
C SER A 14 -6.71 -24.84 10.03
N ASP A 15 -6.59 -26.04 9.46
CA ASP A 15 -5.66 -26.32 8.35
C ASP A 15 -5.93 -25.43 7.12
N ALA A 16 -7.18 -25.00 6.92
CA ALA A 16 -7.55 -24.08 5.85
C ALA A 16 -6.87 -22.70 5.99
N ALA A 17 -6.51 -22.30 7.22
CA ALA A 17 -5.78 -21.07 7.49
C ALA A 17 -4.27 -21.22 7.31
N ALA A 18 -3.73 -22.44 7.15
CA ALA A 18 -2.29 -22.67 7.10
C ALA A 18 -1.56 -21.91 5.97
N PRO A 19 -2.10 -21.80 4.74
CA PRO A 19 -1.46 -21.01 3.69
C PRO A 19 -1.39 -19.51 4.02
N ALA A 20 -2.43 -18.97 4.65
CA ALA A 20 -2.45 -17.58 5.10
C ALA A 20 -1.45 -17.34 6.24
N ARG A 21 -1.33 -18.29 7.18
CA ARG A 21 -0.34 -18.23 8.26
C ARG A 21 1.08 -18.26 7.73
N ALA A 22 1.38 -19.18 6.82
CA ALA A 22 2.70 -19.29 6.21
C ALA A 22 3.08 -18.01 5.45
N LEU A 23 2.12 -17.39 4.75
CA LEU A 23 2.34 -16.11 4.10
C LEU A 23 2.57 -14.97 5.11
N ALA A 24 1.78 -14.92 6.18
CA ALA A 24 1.93 -13.91 7.23
C ALA A 24 3.32 -13.99 7.89
N GLU A 25 3.81 -15.21 8.16
CA GLU A 25 5.16 -15.47 8.68
C GLU A 25 6.24 -15.00 7.69
N ALA A 26 6.13 -15.38 6.42
CA ALA A 26 7.09 -14.98 5.38
C ALA A 26 7.15 -13.46 5.18
N LEU A 27 6.01 -12.78 5.23
CA LEU A 27 5.93 -11.32 5.12
C LEU A 27 6.50 -10.64 6.38
N ALA A 28 6.17 -11.14 7.56
CA ALA A 28 6.73 -10.60 8.80
C ALA A 28 8.26 -10.67 8.78
N ASP A 29 8.83 -11.78 8.28
CA ASP A 29 10.29 -11.90 8.14
C ASP A 29 10.86 -10.98 7.07
N ARG A 30 10.19 -10.85 5.91
CA ARG A 30 10.64 -9.98 4.82
C ARG A 30 10.66 -8.51 5.22
N PHE A 31 9.66 -8.06 5.96
CA PHE A 31 9.51 -6.66 6.38
C PHE A 31 10.08 -6.39 7.78
N ASN A 32 10.63 -7.41 8.45
CA ASN A 32 11.07 -7.32 9.84
C ASN A 32 9.95 -6.79 10.76
N ALA A 33 8.72 -7.26 10.55
CA ALA A 33 7.51 -6.82 11.21
C ALA A 33 7.16 -7.70 12.42
N ASP A 34 6.44 -7.13 13.39
CA ASP A 34 5.72 -7.87 14.41
C ASP A 34 4.53 -8.63 13.81
N LEU A 35 4.29 -9.84 14.33
CA LEU A 35 3.22 -10.71 13.86
C LEU A 35 2.19 -10.94 14.96
N HIS A 36 1.03 -10.33 14.83
CA HIS A 36 -0.09 -10.53 15.74
C HIS A 36 -0.98 -11.64 15.18
N THR A 37 -1.07 -12.77 15.88
CA THR A 37 -2.01 -13.85 15.55
C THR A 37 -3.27 -13.67 16.39
N LEU A 38 -4.41 -13.39 15.75
CA LEU A 38 -5.67 -13.19 16.46
C LEU A 38 -6.60 -14.39 16.26
N ARG A 39 -6.99 -15.01 17.36
CA ARG A 39 -8.08 -16.00 17.40
C ARG A 39 -9.32 -15.37 18.01
N VAL A 40 -10.47 -15.59 17.38
CA VAL A 40 -11.76 -15.12 17.93
C VAL A 40 -12.63 -16.32 18.22
N ASP A 41 -12.93 -16.53 19.50
CA ASP A 41 -13.84 -17.58 19.95
C ASP A 41 -15.25 -16.99 20.11
N VAL A 42 -16.15 -17.36 19.20
CA VAL A 42 -17.55 -16.89 19.24
C VAL A 42 -18.30 -17.64 20.32
N SER A 43 -18.74 -16.94 21.37
CA SER A 43 -19.68 -17.45 22.37
C SER A 43 -20.93 -16.58 22.40
N PRO A 44 -22.15 -17.13 22.24
CA PRO A 44 -23.39 -16.38 22.33
C PRO A 44 -23.62 -15.72 23.70
N THR A 45 -22.93 -16.20 24.74
CA THR A 45 -22.98 -15.68 26.11
C THR A 45 -21.77 -14.81 26.46
N ALA A 46 -20.89 -14.51 25.48
CA ALA A 46 -19.77 -13.61 25.69
C ALA A 46 -20.28 -12.22 26.08
N SER A 47 -19.88 -11.77 27.27
CA SER A 47 -20.01 -10.37 27.66
C SER A 47 -18.88 -9.57 27.00
N ALA A 48 -19.13 -8.30 26.69
CA ALA A 48 -18.09 -7.34 26.26
C ALA A 48 -16.95 -7.17 27.30
N ASN A 49 -17.10 -7.74 28.50
CA ASN A 49 -16.11 -7.72 29.58
C ASN A 49 -15.32 -9.04 29.71
N ALA A 50 -15.37 -9.94 28.71
CA ALA A 50 -14.50 -11.11 28.72
C ALA A 50 -13.05 -10.64 28.58
N GLU A 51 -12.19 -11.02 29.53
CA GLU A 51 -10.76 -10.71 29.46
C GLU A 51 -10.14 -11.43 28.26
N ASP A 52 -9.36 -10.69 27.47
CA ASP A 52 -8.59 -11.23 26.37
C ASP A 52 -7.47 -12.13 26.90
N GLU A 53 -7.32 -13.30 26.30
CA GLU A 53 -6.18 -14.17 26.58
C GLU A 53 -5.04 -13.80 25.63
N VAL A 54 -4.02 -13.15 26.16
CA VAL A 54 -2.86 -12.67 25.40
C VAL A 54 -1.63 -13.46 25.80
N SER A 55 -0.94 -14.02 24.81
CA SER A 55 0.40 -14.59 24.97
C SER A 55 1.37 -13.93 24.01
N VAL A 56 2.60 -13.73 24.46
CA VAL A 56 3.64 -13.04 23.68
C VAL A 56 4.87 -13.93 23.62
N THR A 57 5.36 -14.18 22.40
CA THR A 57 6.54 -14.99 22.15
C THR A 57 7.55 -14.19 21.32
N PRO A 58 8.83 -14.09 21.73
CA PRO A 58 9.85 -13.45 20.91
C PRO A 58 10.06 -14.16 19.56
N LEU A 59 10.14 -13.38 18.47
CA LEU A 59 10.51 -13.86 17.13
C LEU A 59 11.94 -13.45 16.74
N GLY A 60 12.58 -12.54 17.47
CA GLY A 60 13.92 -12.03 17.20
C GLY A 60 14.37 -11.02 18.27
N ALA A 61 15.47 -10.30 18.01
CA ALA A 61 16.06 -9.37 18.98
C ALA A 61 15.11 -8.24 19.40
N ASP A 62 14.21 -7.81 18.51
CA ASP A 62 13.21 -6.75 18.74
C ASP A 62 11.84 -7.05 18.12
N ARG A 63 11.52 -8.32 17.84
CA ARG A 63 10.25 -8.74 17.20
C ARG A 63 9.45 -9.68 18.07
N GLN A 64 8.14 -9.55 18.03
CA GLN A 64 7.22 -10.35 18.84
C GLN A 64 6.13 -11.01 17.98
N ARG A 65 5.80 -12.24 18.37
CA ARG A 65 4.54 -12.89 18.04
C ARG A 65 3.59 -12.65 19.20
N VAL A 66 2.52 -11.92 18.94
CA VAL A 66 1.45 -11.69 19.93
C VAL A 66 0.28 -12.57 19.53
N GLU A 67 -0.03 -13.58 20.33
CA GLU A 67 -1.24 -14.40 20.14
C GLU A 67 -2.33 -13.88 21.07
N VAL A 68 -3.45 -13.45 20.49
CA VAL A 68 -4.59 -12.92 21.23
C VAL A 68 -5.80 -13.80 20.97
N THR A 69 -6.49 -14.23 22.04
CA THR A 69 -7.80 -14.86 21.94
C THR A 69 -8.86 -13.95 22.54
N GLN A 70 -9.78 -13.47 21.70
CA GLN A 70 -10.89 -12.62 22.11
C GLN A 70 -12.22 -13.40 22.06
N ARG A 71 -13.13 -13.08 22.99
CA ARG A 71 -14.52 -13.61 22.97
C ARG A 71 -15.50 -12.50 22.63
N LEU A 72 -15.88 -12.44 21.35
CA LEU A 72 -16.71 -11.36 20.82
C LEU A 72 -17.91 -11.92 20.02
N PRO A 73 -19.01 -11.14 19.89
CA PRO A 73 -20.23 -11.58 19.22
C PRO A 73 -20.08 -11.65 17.69
N SER A 74 -19.10 -10.95 17.11
CA SER A 74 -18.84 -10.88 15.67
C SER A 74 -17.35 -11.02 15.40
N VAL A 75 -16.96 -12.06 14.66
CA VAL A 75 -15.56 -12.31 14.28
C VAL A 75 -15.00 -11.18 13.42
N GLY A 76 -15.80 -10.69 12.47
CA GLY A 76 -15.36 -9.63 11.58
C GLY A 76 -15.12 -8.30 12.29
N ASP A 77 -15.98 -7.95 13.26
CA ASP A 77 -15.80 -6.74 14.07
C ASP A 77 -14.60 -6.86 15.00
N ALA A 78 -14.44 -8.01 15.65
CA ALA A 78 -13.27 -8.30 16.49
C ALA A 78 -11.97 -8.08 15.73
N ILE A 79 -11.86 -8.63 14.51
CA ILE A 79 -10.67 -8.46 13.67
C ILE A 79 -10.45 -6.99 13.31
N ALA A 80 -11.48 -6.29 12.85
CA ALA A 80 -11.35 -4.89 12.43
C ALA A 80 -11.02 -3.96 13.60
N GLN A 81 -11.60 -4.21 14.77
CA GLN A 81 -11.34 -3.47 16.00
C GLN A 81 -9.91 -3.70 16.48
N TYR A 82 -9.49 -4.96 16.60
CA TYR A 82 -8.13 -5.29 17.00
C TYR A 82 -7.08 -4.73 16.03
N ALA A 83 -7.35 -4.78 14.72
CA ALA A 83 -6.48 -4.16 13.71
C ALA A 83 -6.31 -2.65 13.94
N ALA A 84 -7.37 -1.95 14.35
CA ALA A 84 -7.30 -0.52 14.67
C ALA A 84 -6.53 -0.26 15.98
N GLU A 85 -6.80 -1.06 17.03
CA GLU A 85 -6.15 -0.95 18.35
C GLU A 85 -4.65 -1.23 18.28
N ALA A 86 -4.25 -2.26 17.53
CA ALA A 86 -2.86 -2.65 17.31
C ALA A 86 -2.16 -1.81 16.22
N ALA A 87 -2.86 -0.83 15.62
CA ALA A 87 -2.39 -0.03 14.50
C ALA A 87 -1.80 -0.89 13.35
N ALA A 88 -2.40 -2.04 13.06
CA ALA A 88 -1.91 -2.99 12.08
C ALA A 88 -1.80 -2.36 10.68
N ASP A 89 -0.66 -2.54 10.02
CA ASP A 89 -0.40 -2.02 8.67
C ASP A 89 -0.96 -2.94 7.58
N LEU A 90 -1.09 -4.24 7.88
CA LEU A 90 -1.59 -5.25 6.95
C LEU A 90 -2.32 -6.37 7.69
N ILE A 91 -3.49 -6.77 7.18
CA ILE A 91 -4.15 -8.02 7.57
C ILE A 91 -3.84 -9.10 6.54
N VAL A 92 -3.35 -10.26 6.97
CA VAL A 92 -3.16 -11.44 6.10
C VAL A 92 -4.09 -12.56 6.56
N MET A 93 -5.05 -12.95 5.71
CA MET A 93 -6.07 -13.94 6.10
C MET A 93 -6.47 -14.89 4.99
N GLY A 94 -7.00 -16.04 5.39
CA GLY A 94 -7.62 -16.98 4.46
C GLY A 94 -8.96 -16.45 3.92
N THR A 95 -9.33 -16.85 2.71
CA THR A 95 -10.66 -16.57 2.15
C THR A 95 -11.76 -17.50 2.71
N HIS A 96 -11.37 -18.57 3.40
CA HIS A 96 -12.27 -19.59 3.96
C HIS A 96 -11.79 -19.98 5.37
N GLY A 97 -12.71 -20.47 6.21
CA GLY A 97 -12.42 -21.05 7.53
C GLY A 97 -13.02 -22.45 7.68
N ARG A 98 -13.20 -22.93 8.92
CA ARG A 98 -13.66 -24.29 9.28
C ARG A 98 -14.93 -24.79 8.57
N SER A 99 -15.84 -23.92 8.16
CA SER A 99 -17.16 -24.28 7.60
C SER A 99 -17.23 -24.26 6.06
N GLY A 100 -16.15 -23.89 5.36
CA GLY A 100 -16.16 -23.68 3.91
C GLY A 100 -16.12 -24.97 3.09
N PHE A 101 -17.25 -25.65 2.91
CA PHE A 101 -17.35 -26.90 2.12
C PHE A 101 -17.39 -26.69 0.59
N ASN A 102 -17.17 -25.47 0.09
CA ASN A 102 -17.16 -25.20 -1.35
C ASN A 102 -16.06 -24.17 -1.68
N ARG A 103 -15.05 -24.57 -2.46
CA ARG A 103 -13.84 -23.77 -2.78
C ARG A 103 -14.11 -22.49 -3.60
N VAL A 104 -15.38 -22.23 -3.93
CA VAL A 104 -15.83 -21.12 -4.78
C VAL A 104 -16.51 -19.99 -3.97
N VAL A 105 -16.83 -20.20 -2.69
CA VAL A 105 -17.56 -19.21 -1.89
C VAL A 105 -16.68 -18.60 -0.80
N MET A 106 -16.29 -17.33 -0.97
CA MET A 106 -15.60 -16.56 0.06
C MET A 106 -16.41 -16.56 1.37
N GLY A 107 -15.73 -16.81 2.49
CA GLY A 107 -16.35 -16.82 3.82
C GLY A 107 -16.82 -15.43 4.24
N SER A 108 -17.92 -15.39 4.98
CA SER A 108 -18.54 -14.15 5.46
C SER A 108 -17.60 -13.29 6.30
N THR A 109 -16.72 -13.89 7.10
CA THR A 109 -15.70 -13.15 7.86
C THR A 109 -14.71 -12.43 6.95
N ALA A 110 -14.18 -13.10 5.92
CA ALA A 110 -13.20 -12.50 5.02
C ALA A 110 -13.84 -11.36 4.19
N GLU A 111 -15.08 -11.56 3.74
CA GLU A 111 -15.85 -10.51 3.07
C GLU A 111 -16.09 -9.31 3.99
N TYR A 112 -16.45 -9.56 5.25
CA TYR A 112 -16.66 -8.51 6.25
C TYR A 112 -15.39 -7.69 6.50
N VAL A 113 -14.25 -8.37 6.69
CA VAL A 113 -12.96 -7.72 6.92
C VAL A 113 -12.53 -6.89 5.70
N LEU A 114 -12.67 -7.40 4.48
CA LEU A 114 -12.41 -6.63 3.24
C LEU A 114 -13.25 -5.34 3.15
N ARG A 115 -14.48 -5.37 3.65
CA ARG A 115 -15.40 -4.21 3.63
C ARG A 115 -15.04 -3.18 4.70
N ARG A 116 -14.47 -3.57 5.85
CA ARG A 116 -14.42 -2.73 7.05
C ARG A 116 -13.05 -2.50 7.66
N ALA A 117 -12.03 -3.28 7.30
CA ALA A 117 -10.69 -3.14 7.86
C ALA A 117 -10.16 -1.69 7.76
N PRO A 118 -9.42 -1.22 8.78
CA PRO A 118 -8.81 0.10 8.79
C PRO A 118 -7.54 0.19 7.92
N CYS A 119 -7.04 -0.97 7.47
CA CYS A 119 -5.80 -1.12 6.72
C CYS A 119 -5.99 -2.13 5.56
N PRO A 120 -5.00 -2.24 4.66
CA PRO A 120 -4.99 -3.20 3.56
C PRO A 120 -5.20 -4.64 4.02
N VAL A 121 -5.83 -5.45 3.16
CA VAL A 121 -6.10 -6.87 3.45
C VAL A 121 -5.55 -7.73 2.32
N LEU A 122 -4.62 -8.61 2.66
CA LEU A 122 -4.08 -9.65 1.78
C LEU A 122 -4.83 -10.95 2.03
N THR A 123 -5.58 -11.39 1.04
CA THR A 123 -6.37 -12.63 1.11
C THR A 123 -5.66 -13.77 0.40
N VAL A 124 -5.68 -14.95 1.01
CA VAL A 124 -5.03 -16.16 0.50
C VAL A 124 -6.06 -17.26 0.34
N ARG A 125 -6.07 -17.90 -0.84
CA ARG A 125 -6.86 -19.12 -1.04
C ARG A 125 -6.06 -20.35 -0.60
N PRO A 126 -6.74 -21.42 -0.13
CA PRO A 126 -6.05 -22.64 0.27
C PRO A 126 -5.23 -23.31 -0.85
N ASP A 127 -5.63 -23.09 -2.10
CA ASP A 127 -5.00 -23.60 -3.32
C ASP A 127 -4.25 -22.53 -4.13
N ALA A 128 -4.05 -21.35 -3.55
CA ALA A 128 -3.26 -20.33 -4.22
C ALA A 128 -1.80 -20.81 -4.39
N ALA A 129 -1.20 -20.44 -5.51
CA ALA A 129 0.23 -20.63 -5.72
C ALA A 129 1.04 -19.94 -4.60
N PRO A 130 2.25 -20.44 -4.29
CA PRO A 130 3.13 -19.80 -3.32
C PRO A 130 3.36 -18.33 -3.67
N PHE A 131 3.43 -17.50 -2.65
CA PHE A 131 3.68 -16.08 -2.80
C PHE A 131 5.11 -15.81 -3.27
N GLY A 132 5.28 -14.78 -4.12
CA GLY A 132 6.55 -14.06 -4.26
C GLY A 132 7.50 -14.48 -5.40
N GLU A 133 7.20 -15.52 -6.20
CA GLU A 133 8.08 -15.89 -7.33
C GLU A 133 7.74 -15.14 -8.64
N GLY A 134 6.50 -14.64 -8.77
CA GLY A 134 6.00 -13.97 -9.96
C GLY A 134 5.91 -12.44 -9.88
N PRO A 135 5.55 -11.77 -10.98
CA PRO A 135 5.31 -10.32 -10.97
C PRO A 135 4.13 -9.95 -10.06
N VAL A 136 4.14 -8.71 -9.58
CA VAL A 136 2.96 -8.10 -8.98
C VAL A 136 2.03 -7.65 -10.11
N LEU A 137 0.78 -8.11 -10.11
CA LEU A 137 -0.24 -7.66 -11.05
C LEU A 137 -1.14 -6.61 -10.39
N CYS A 138 -1.02 -5.35 -10.80
CA CYS A 138 -1.87 -4.26 -10.33
C CYS A 138 -3.06 -4.09 -11.26
N ALA A 139 -4.26 -4.44 -10.79
CA ALA A 139 -5.50 -4.25 -11.53
C ALA A 139 -6.04 -2.83 -11.24
N LEU A 140 -5.93 -1.93 -12.22
CA LEU A 140 -6.35 -0.53 -12.10
C LEU A 140 -7.65 -0.24 -12.86
N GLU A 141 -8.48 0.63 -12.29
CA GLU A 141 -9.54 1.32 -13.01
C GLU A 141 -9.10 2.78 -13.30
N PHE A 142 -9.36 3.29 -14.51
CA PHE A 142 -8.91 4.64 -14.91
C PHE A 142 -9.50 5.79 -14.08
N GLU A 143 -10.55 5.54 -13.29
CA GLU A 143 -11.20 6.53 -12.44
C GLU A 143 -10.62 6.57 -11.01
N ASP A 144 -9.59 5.79 -10.71
CA ASP A 144 -8.77 5.96 -9.51
C ASP A 144 -7.96 7.26 -9.64
N ALA A 145 -8.56 8.35 -9.14
CA ALA A 145 -7.93 9.67 -9.08
C ALA A 145 -6.71 9.71 -8.15
N ASP A 146 -6.59 8.75 -7.23
CA ASP A 146 -5.42 8.53 -6.39
C ASP A 146 -4.57 7.38 -6.92
N ASP A 147 -3.25 7.59 -6.97
CA ASP A 147 -2.29 6.55 -7.33
C ASP A 147 -2.00 5.57 -6.19
N GLY A 148 -2.77 5.60 -5.08
CA GLY A 148 -2.49 4.78 -3.89
C GLY A 148 -2.43 3.27 -4.18
N VAL A 149 -3.23 2.77 -5.11
CA VAL A 149 -3.16 1.37 -5.55
C VAL A 149 -1.88 1.07 -6.33
N LEU A 150 -1.49 1.99 -7.21
CA LEU A 150 -0.26 1.90 -7.99
C LEU A 150 0.98 1.98 -7.10
N GLU A 151 1.00 2.92 -6.15
CA GLU A 151 2.08 3.13 -5.19
C GLU A 151 2.29 1.92 -4.28
N ALA A 152 1.20 1.38 -3.74
CA ALA A 152 1.25 0.17 -2.93
C ALA A 152 1.74 -1.04 -3.76
N ALA A 153 1.27 -1.18 -5.00
CA ALA A 153 1.71 -2.26 -5.88
C ALA A 153 3.20 -2.12 -6.25
N ALA A 154 3.66 -0.91 -6.55
CA ALA A 154 5.07 -0.63 -6.85
C ALA A 154 5.98 -0.86 -5.64
N GLY A 155 5.55 -0.39 -4.47
CA GLY A 155 6.24 -0.65 -3.21
C GLY A 155 6.35 -2.14 -2.91
N LEU A 156 5.26 -2.89 -3.09
CA LEU A 156 5.26 -4.34 -2.90
C LEU A 156 6.17 -5.04 -3.92
N ALA A 157 6.10 -4.67 -5.20
CA ALA A 157 6.96 -5.25 -6.24
C ALA A 157 8.45 -4.99 -5.94
N HIS A 158 8.80 -3.77 -5.53
CA HIS A 158 10.14 -3.43 -5.09
C HIS A 158 10.58 -4.27 -3.90
N ALA A 159 9.75 -4.35 -2.85
CA ALA A 159 10.05 -5.13 -1.65
C ALA A 159 10.20 -6.63 -1.94
N LEU A 160 9.51 -7.16 -2.96
CA LEU A 160 9.65 -8.54 -3.41
C LEU A 160 10.81 -8.74 -4.40
N GLY A 161 11.42 -7.66 -4.90
CA GLY A 161 12.44 -7.73 -5.95
C GLY A 161 11.88 -8.22 -7.29
N THR A 162 10.60 -7.99 -7.56
CA THR A 162 9.92 -8.41 -8.79
C THR A 162 9.47 -7.17 -9.59
N ARG A 163 9.09 -7.40 -10.85
CA ARG A 163 8.53 -6.35 -11.70
C ARG A 163 7.05 -6.12 -11.39
N LEU A 164 6.58 -4.91 -11.69
CA LEU A 164 5.18 -4.54 -11.63
C LEU A 164 4.54 -4.62 -13.02
N VAL A 165 3.37 -5.26 -13.11
CA VAL A 165 2.53 -5.27 -14.30
C VAL A 165 1.24 -4.55 -13.96
N VAL A 166 0.96 -3.45 -14.65
CA VAL A 166 -0.26 -2.67 -14.47
C VAL A 166 -1.24 -3.05 -15.55
N PHE A 167 -2.38 -3.60 -15.15
CA PHE A 167 -3.37 -4.21 -16.02
C PHE A 167 -4.70 -3.46 -15.99
N HIS A 168 -5.29 -3.26 -17.16
CA HIS A 168 -6.65 -2.77 -17.32
C HIS A 168 -7.46 -3.61 -18.32
N ALA A 169 -8.66 -4.01 -17.91
CA ALA A 169 -9.61 -4.68 -18.79
C ALA A 169 -10.56 -3.67 -19.44
N VAL A 170 -10.57 -3.64 -20.77
CA VAL A 170 -11.46 -2.80 -21.57
C VAL A 170 -12.72 -3.58 -21.87
N GLU A 171 -13.79 -3.30 -21.13
CA GLU A 171 -15.06 -3.97 -21.32
C GLU A 171 -15.77 -3.48 -22.60
N PRO A 172 -16.24 -4.38 -23.46
CA PRO A 172 -16.99 -4.00 -24.64
C PRO A 172 -18.34 -3.41 -24.25
N ILE A 173 -18.66 -2.24 -24.80
CA ILE A 173 -20.00 -1.65 -24.67
C ILE A 173 -20.94 -2.42 -25.62
N VAL A 174 -21.83 -3.24 -25.06
CA VAL A 174 -22.86 -3.96 -25.84
C VAL A 174 -24.09 -3.07 -25.97
N LEU A 175 -24.24 -2.39 -27.10
CA LEU A 175 -25.45 -1.63 -27.44
C LEU A 175 -26.39 -2.46 -28.32
N PRO A 176 -27.72 -2.32 -28.17
CA PRO A 176 -28.67 -2.88 -29.13
C PRO A 176 -28.38 -2.36 -30.54
N ALA A 177 -28.53 -3.23 -31.55
CA ALA A 177 -28.20 -2.97 -32.95
C ALA A 177 -28.61 -1.58 -33.52
N PRO A 178 -29.83 -1.04 -33.27
CA PRO A 178 -30.19 0.29 -33.79
C PRO A 178 -29.31 1.42 -33.26
N TYR A 179 -28.81 1.32 -32.03
CA TYR A 179 -27.95 2.34 -31.42
C TYR A 179 -26.47 2.21 -31.80
N ALA A 180 -26.02 0.99 -32.12
CA ALA A 180 -24.63 0.73 -32.51
C ALA A 180 -24.27 1.38 -33.86
N VAL A 181 -25.24 1.47 -34.79
CA VAL A 181 -25.06 2.06 -36.13
C VAL A 181 -24.99 3.60 -36.05
N GLU A 182 -25.75 4.22 -35.16
CA GLU A 182 -25.83 5.69 -35.04
C GLU A 182 -24.60 6.33 -34.38
N MET A 183 -23.95 5.63 -33.45
CA MET A 183 -22.81 6.18 -32.69
C MET A 183 -21.46 6.09 -33.40
N GLY A 184 -21.41 5.60 -34.65
CA GLY A 184 -20.17 5.52 -35.43
C GLY A 184 -19.03 4.81 -34.70
N GLY A 185 -19.38 3.78 -33.92
CA GLY A 185 -18.67 3.33 -32.71
C GLY A 185 -17.14 3.39 -32.79
N LEU A 186 -16.52 4.01 -31.78
CA LEU A 186 -15.12 3.71 -31.47
C LEU A 186 -15.01 2.19 -31.37
N GLY A 187 -14.28 1.58 -32.30
CA GLY A 187 -14.06 0.14 -32.29
C GLY A 187 -13.42 -0.27 -30.96
N LEU A 188 -13.71 -1.49 -30.51
CA LEU A 188 -13.10 -2.05 -29.31
C LEU A 188 -11.56 -1.95 -29.35
N ASP A 189 -10.97 -2.13 -30.55
CA ASP A 189 -9.52 -1.98 -30.77
C ASP A 189 -9.01 -0.56 -30.48
N GLU A 190 -9.80 0.46 -30.80
CA GLU A 190 -9.46 1.86 -30.56
C GLU A 190 -9.56 2.20 -29.06
N LEU A 191 -10.56 1.66 -28.37
CA LEU A 191 -10.68 1.77 -26.91
C LEU A 191 -9.51 1.07 -26.20
N VAL A 192 -9.12 -0.12 -26.67
CA VAL A 192 -7.94 -0.83 -26.15
C VAL A 192 -6.66 -0.04 -26.42
N ARG A 193 -6.49 0.51 -27.62
CA ARG A 193 -5.33 1.34 -27.97
C ARG A 193 -5.24 2.56 -27.07
N GLY A 194 -6.34 3.30 -26.91
CA GLY A 194 -6.41 4.46 -26.02
C GLY A 194 -6.12 4.10 -24.56
N ALA A 195 -6.62 2.96 -24.08
CA ALA A 195 -6.31 2.45 -22.74
C ALA A 195 -4.82 2.13 -22.57
N ARG A 196 -4.17 1.52 -23.58
CA ARG A 196 -2.73 1.25 -23.54
C ARG A 196 -1.91 2.53 -23.48
N GLU A 197 -2.26 3.51 -24.29
CA GLU A 197 -1.60 4.82 -24.31
C GLU A 197 -1.76 5.55 -22.97
N ALA A 198 -2.98 5.60 -22.44
CA ALA A 198 -3.26 6.22 -21.15
C ALA A 198 -2.52 5.55 -19.98
N LEU A 199 -2.45 4.21 -19.95
CA LEU A 199 -1.64 3.50 -18.94
C LEU A 199 -0.16 3.83 -19.10
N ALA A 200 0.38 3.75 -20.32
CA ALA A 200 1.79 4.03 -20.57
C ALA A 200 2.18 5.46 -20.18
N GLU A 201 1.33 6.43 -20.48
CA GLU A 201 1.51 7.83 -20.06
C GLU A 201 1.51 7.95 -18.53
N ARG A 202 0.53 7.32 -17.85
CA ARG A 202 0.45 7.31 -16.38
C ARG A 202 1.72 6.74 -15.76
N LEU A 203 2.23 5.60 -16.25
CA LEU A 203 3.47 5.01 -15.74
C LEU A 203 4.70 5.88 -16.02
N THR A 204 4.76 6.52 -17.19
CA THR A 204 5.86 7.42 -17.56
C THR A 204 5.88 8.68 -16.68
N SER A 205 4.72 9.12 -16.20
CA SER A 205 4.58 10.24 -15.26
C SER A 205 5.01 9.91 -13.83
N ARG A 206 5.34 8.65 -13.53
CA ARG A 206 5.76 8.15 -12.22
C ARG A 206 7.20 7.59 -12.17
N PRO A 207 8.22 8.38 -12.57
CA PRO A 207 9.62 7.95 -12.50
C PRO A 207 10.15 7.83 -11.07
N ASP A 208 9.40 8.33 -10.09
CA ASP A 208 9.67 8.24 -8.65
C ASP A 208 9.47 6.81 -8.10
N LEU A 209 8.72 5.96 -8.80
CA LEU A 209 8.46 4.60 -8.36
C LEU A 209 9.67 3.69 -8.62
N PRO A 210 10.25 3.05 -7.59
CA PRO A 210 11.55 2.36 -7.69
C PRO A 210 11.43 0.93 -8.24
N VAL A 211 10.65 0.71 -9.31
CA VAL A 211 10.44 -0.63 -9.87
C VAL A 211 10.28 -0.60 -11.38
N ALA A 212 10.69 -1.69 -12.05
CA ALA A 212 10.40 -1.89 -13.46
C ALA A 212 8.89 -2.12 -13.65
N MET A 213 8.25 -1.24 -14.42
CA MET A 213 6.81 -1.27 -14.67
C MET A 213 6.51 -1.61 -16.13
N GLU A 214 5.51 -2.46 -16.35
CA GLU A 214 4.93 -2.77 -17.66
C GLU A 214 3.43 -2.46 -17.63
N SER A 215 2.89 -1.83 -18.67
CA SER A 215 1.46 -1.62 -18.84
C SER A 215 0.84 -2.63 -19.81
N LEU A 216 -0.31 -3.18 -19.45
CA LEU A 216 -1.10 -4.07 -20.30
C LEU A 216 -2.58 -3.64 -20.28
N ALA A 217 -3.17 -3.44 -21.46
CA ALA A 217 -4.62 -3.33 -21.59
C ALA A 217 -5.15 -4.32 -22.64
N GLU A 218 -6.22 -5.02 -22.28
CA GLU A 218 -6.83 -6.08 -23.07
C GLU A 218 -8.35 -5.93 -23.10
N ALA A 219 -8.96 -6.31 -24.22
CA ALA A 219 -10.40 -6.38 -24.33
C ALA A 219 -10.95 -7.56 -23.53
N GLY A 220 -11.97 -7.32 -22.71
CA GLY A 220 -12.63 -8.37 -21.95
C GLY A 220 -13.34 -7.87 -20.70
N MET A 221 -14.11 -8.78 -20.08
CA MET A 221 -14.75 -8.52 -18.79
C MET A 221 -13.69 -8.47 -17.69
N ALA A 222 -13.80 -7.53 -16.75
CA ALA A 222 -12.74 -7.28 -15.76
C ALA A 222 -12.28 -8.53 -15.01
N VAL A 223 -13.21 -9.28 -14.41
CA VAL A 223 -12.86 -10.42 -13.55
C VAL A 223 -12.15 -11.56 -14.32
N PRO A 224 -12.70 -12.12 -15.42
CA PRO A 224 -11.99 -13.11 -16.21
C PRO A 224 -10.62 -12.63 -16.68
N SER A 225 -10.54 -11.41 -17.23
CA SER A 225 -9.31 -10.89 -17.80
C SER A 225 -8.21 -10.69 -16.75
N ILE A 226 -8.54 -10.22 -15.54
CA ILE A 226 -7.58 -10.11 -14.43
C ILE A 226 -7.07 -11.49 -14.01
N VAL A 227 -7.98 -12.46 -13.80
CA VAL A 227 -7.62 -13.81 -13.33
C VAL A 227 -6.79 -14.56 -14.37
N GLU A 228 -7.21 -14.54 -15.63
CA GLU A 228 -6.50 -15.20 -16.74
C GLU A 228 -5.13 -14.57 -16.98
N THR A 229 -5.00 -13.25 -16.82
CA THR A 229 -3.70 -12.57 -16.90
C THR A 229 -2.79 -12.98 -15.75
N ALA A 230 -3.31 -13.05 -14.52
CA ALA A 230 -2.55 -13.51 -13.37
C ALA A 230 -2.06 -14.96 -13.55
N GLU A 231 -2.91 -15.86 -14.06
CA GLU A 231 -2.53 -17.24 -14.38
C GLU A 231 -1.47 -17.29 -15.48
N ARG A 232 -1.69 -16.58 -16.60
CA ARG A 232 -0.79 -16.55 -17.76
C ARG A 232 0.61 -16.07 -17.41
N MET A 233 0.71 -15.10 -16.50
CA MET A 233 1.99 -14.50 -16.09
C MET A 233 2.62 -15.21 -14.89
N GLY A 234 1.91 -16.16 -14.28
CA GLY A 234 2.30 -16.74 -12.99
C GLY A 234 2.47 -15.66 -11.92
N ALA A 235 1.52 -14.72 -11.82
CA ALA A 235 1.61 -13.59 -10.90
C ALA A 235 1.77 -14.06 -9.44
N GLY A 236 2.69 -13.41 -8.71
CA GLY A 236 2.95 -13.75 -7.31
C GLY A 236 1.89 -13.17 -6.37
N VAL A 237 1.24 -12.08 -6.78
CA VAL A 237 0.17 -11.39 -6.05
C VAL A 237 -0.60 -10.46 -6.99
N ILE A 238 -1.90 -10.31 -6.77
CA ILE A 238 -2.72 -9.27 -7.39
C ILE A 238 -2.92 -8.13 -6.41
N VAL A 239 -2.77 -6.89 -6.85
CA VAL A 239 -3.09 -5.68 -6.08
C VAL A 239 -4.27 -4.98 -6.75
N GLN A 240 -5.29 -4.63 -5.98
CA GLN A 240 -6.50 -3.98 -6.47
C GLN A 240 -7.08 -2.99 -5.46
N GLY A 241 -7.88 -2.04 -5.96
CA GLY A 241 -8.78 -1.25 -5.12
C GLY A 241 -10.02 -2.03 -4.69
N SER A 242 -10.67 -1.62 -3.61
CA SER A 242 -11.90 -2.27 -3.12
C SER A 242 -13.17 -1.84 -3.83
N HIS A 243 -13.16 -0.77 -4.64
CA HIS A 243 -14.34 -0.24 -5.35
C HIS A 243 -13.94 0.27 -6.74
N GLY A 244 -14.91 0.32 -7.66
CA GLY A 244 -14.77 0.82 -9.04
C GLY A 244 -15.91 1.75 -9.47
N ARG A 245 -16.07 1.98 -10.80
CA ARG A 245 -16.97 2.90 -11.54
C ARG A 245 -18.39 3.24 -11.02
N ARG A 246 -18.94 2.54 -10.01
CA ARG A 246 -20.34 2.69 -9.56
C ARG A 246 -20.54 3.18 -8.13
N GLY A 247 -19.48 3.43 -7.36
CA GLY A 247 -19.50 4.32 -6.18
C GLY A 247 -20.74 4.30 -5.26
N LEU A 248 -21.35 3.15 -4.98
CA LEU A 248 -22.47 3.07 -4.03
C LEU A 248 -21.92 2.86 -2.62
N GLY A 249 -21.70 3.99 -1.92
CA GLY A 249 -21.41 4.04 -0.49
C GLY A 249 -19.96 3.71 -0.07
N ARG A 250 -19.49 4.37 1.00
CA ARG A 250 -18.12 4.22 1.55
C ARG A 250 -17.85 2.87 2.28
N ALA A 251 -18.72 1.88 2.08
CA ALA A 251 -18.78 0.66 2.90
C ALA A 251 -19.06 -0.64 2.11
N LEU A 252 -19.11 -0.62 0.77
CA LEU A 252 -19.46 -1.81 -0.03
C LEU A 252 -18.34 -2.23 -0.99
N LEU A 253 -17.59 -3.29 -0.65
CA LEU A 253 -16.70 -4.00 -1.57
C LEU A 253 -17.36 -4.18 -2.95
N GLY A 254 -16.67 -3.71 -3.99
CA GLY A 254 -17.09 -3.76 -5.37
C GLY A 254 -17.13 -5.19 -5.90
N SER A 255 -18.06 -5.43 -6.83
CA SER A 255 -18.29 -6.77 -7.39
C SER A 255 -17.06 -7.36 -8.08
N VAL A 256 -16.24 -6.53 -8.73
CA VAL A 256 -14.98 -6.96 -9.36
C VAL A 256 -13.97 -7.36 -8.29
N ALA A 257 -13.76 -6.49 -7.29
CA ALA A 257 -12.79 -6.73 -6.22
C ALA A 257 -13.08 -8.00 -5.43
N GLU A 258 -14.36 -8.20 -5.08
CA GLU A 258 -14.83 -9.41 -4.41
C GLU A 258 -14.63 -10.66 -5.28
N ALA A 259 -14.98 -10.59 -6.56
CA ALA A 259 -14.88 -11.72 -7.46
C ALA A 259 -13.42 -12.09 -7.78
N VAL A 260 -12.51 -11.12 -7.85
CA VAL A 260 -11.07 -11.35 -8.00
C VAL A 260 -10.50 -12.02 -6.75
N ALA A 261 -10.75 -11.48 -5.55
CA ALA A 261 -10.30 -12.08 -4.28
C ALA A 261 -10.78 -13.53 -4.11
N ARG A 262 -11.96 -13.83 -4.64
CA ARG A 262 -12.56 -15.18 -4.63
C ARG A 262 -11.94 -16.14 -5.65
N ARG A 263 -11.47 -15.65 -6.80
CA ARG A 263 -11.13 -16.50 -7.97
C ARG A 263 -9.66 -16.52 -8.33
N ALA A 264 -8.87 -15.55 -7.89
CA ALA A 264 -7.46 -15.42 -8.24
C ALA A 264 -6.66 -16.70 -7.97
N PRO A 265 -5.64 -17.01 -8.79
CA PRO A 265 -4.75 -18.15 -8.60
C PRO A 265 -3.66 -17.90 -7.54
N CYS A 266 -3.52 -16.65 -7.10
CA CYS A 266 -2.49 -16.17 -6.18
C CYS A 266 -3.11 -15.29 -5.09
N PRO A 267 -2.36 -14.90 -4.05
CA PRO A 267 -2.82 -13.93 -3.06
C PRO A 267 -3.33 -12.62 -3.68
N VAL A 268 -4.31 -11.98 -3.03
CA VAL A 268 -4.91 -10.71 -3.50
C VAL A 268 -4.85 -9.67 -2.39
N LEU A 269 -4.07 -8.60 -2.62
CA LEU A 269 -4.01 -7.41 -1.78
C LEU A 269 -5.12 -6.45 -2.21
N THR A 270 -6.05 -6.19 -1.30
CA THR A 270 -7.14 -5.25 -1.54
C THR A 270 -6.94 -3.99 -0.70
N LEU A 271 -6.93 -2.85 -1.38
CA LEU A 271 -6.75 -1.52 -0.79
C LEU A 271 -8.10 -0.81 -0.72
N ARG A 272 -8.45 -0.33 0.47
CA ARG A 272 -9.69 0.41 0.69
C ARG A 272 -9.42 1.91 0.69
N ARG A 273 -10.23 2.68 -0.06
CA ARG A 273 -10.20 4.14 0.00
C ARG A 273 -10.52 4.62 1.43
N GLY A 274 -9.62 5.43 1.99
CA GLY A 274 -9.71 5.93 3.37
C GLY A 274 -9.24 4.95 4.46
N ALA A 275 -8.76 3.75 4.09
CA ALA A 275 -7.91 2.97 4.98
C ALA A 275 -6.50 3.58 5.00
N ARG A 276 -5.76 3.34 6.08
CA ARG A 276 -4.35 3.76 6.16
C ARG A 276 -3.59 3.09 5.00
N PRO A 277 -2.86 3.84 4.14
CA PRO A 277 -2.09 3.23 3.06
C PRO A 277 -0.95 2.37 3.63
N LEU A 278 -0.39 1.46 2.82
CA LEU A 278 0.89 0.85 3.17
C LEU A 278 1.92 1.98 3.31
N THR A 279 2.50 2.12 4.49
CA THR A 279 3.36 3.25 4.84
C THR A 279 4.52 3.32 3.85
N VAL A 280 4.73 4.44 3.16
CA VAL A 280 5.94 4.63 2.37
C VAL A 280 7.01 5.19 3.31
N SER A 281 8.13 4.48 3.47
CA SER A 281 9.33 4.90 4.20
C SER A 281 9.66 6.36 3.91
N GLU A 282 9.64 7.20 4.94
CA GLU A 282 10.03 8.62 4.87
C GLU A 282 11.48 8.78 4.38
N ARG A 283 12.35 7.78 4.65
CA ARG A 283 13.74 7.78 4.14
C ARG A 283 13.80 7.77 2.62
N ASP A 284 12.90 7.05 1.94
CA ASP A 284 12.95 6.98 0.49
C ASP A 284 12.24 8.15 -0.20
N ALA A 285 11.20 8.69 0.45
CA ALA A 285 10.53 9.91 0.00
C ALA A 285 11.52 11.09 -0.13
N LEU A 286 12.55 11.13 0.73
CA LEU A 286 13.63 12.12 0.68
C LEU A 286 14.71 11.79 -0.38
N THR A 287 14.93 10.52 -0.73
CA THR A 287 15.91 10.11 -1.75
C THR A 287 15.43 10.25 -3.21
N GLY A 288 14.12 10.48 -3.42
CA GLY A 288 13.54 10.69 -4.75
C GLY A 288 13.79 12.08 -5.35
N ALA A 289 14.34 13.03 -4.59
CA ALA A 289 14.66 14.36 -5.08
C ALA A 289 15.89 14.32 -6.00
N ARG A 290 15.72 14.70 -7.27
CA ARG A 290 16.84 14.82 -8.22
C ARG A 290 17.82 15.91 -7.74
N PRO A 291 19.15 15.68 -7.82
CA PRO A 291 20.12 16.76 -7.64
C PRO A 291 19.89 17.87 -8.68
N ILE A 292 19.69 19.11 -8.22
CA ILE A 292 19.57 20.28 -9.09
C ILE A 292 20.92 20.51 -9.79
N SER A 293 20.89 20.64 -11.12
CA SER A 293 22.07 20.89 -11.95
C SER A 293 22.72 22.24 -11.62
N ARG A 294 24.03 22.33 -11.85
CA ARG A 294 24.88 23.49 -11.56
C ARG A 294 24.47 24.76 -12.32
N ASP A 295 23.71 24.64 -13.40
CA ASP A 295 23.38 25.73 -14.31
C ASP A 295 22.13 26.53 -13.91
N ASP A 296 21.34 26.05 -12.93
CA ASP A 296 20.10 26.71 -12.49
C ASP A 296 20.26 27.65 -11.27
N TRP A 297 21.47 27.76 -10.71
CA TRP A 297 21.72 28.49 -9.45
C TRP A 297 21.53 30.02 -9.53
N SER A 298 21.52 30.62 -10.72
CA SER A 298 21.25 32.07 -10.86
C SER A 298 19.79 32.44 -10.64
N SER A 299 18.90 31.45 -10.63
CA SER A 299 17.45 31.62 -10.45
C SER A 299 17.02 31.28 -9.01
N THR A 300 17.96 30.90 -8.13
CA THR A 300 17.65 30.20 -6.88
C THR A 300 17.87 31.08 -5.65
N ILE A 301 16.92 31.97 -5.39
CA ILE A 301 16.51 32.26 -4.00
C ILE A 301 15.31 31.36 -3.60
N ASP A 302 14.71 30.64 -4.55
CA ASP A 302 13.48 29.85 -4.31
C ASP A 302 13.70 28.40 -3.84
N ALA A 303 14.92 27.86 -3.76
CA ALA A 303 15.15 26.44 -3.38
C ALA A 303 15.65 26.26 -1.94
N LEU A 304 14.89 26.78 -0.98
CA LEU A 304 14.74 26.14 0.33
C LEU A 304 13.35 25.51 0.35
N SER A 305 13.23 24.24 -0.01
CA SER A 305 11.99 23.50 0.20
C SER A 305 11.93 23.03 1.65
N LEU A 306 11.40 23.87 2.54
CA LEU A 306 10.97 23.45 3.87
C LEU A 306 9.65 22.69 3.72
N TYR A 307 9.61 21.43 4.11
CA TYR A 307 8.35 20.72 4.34
C TYR A 307 7.97 20.97 5.81
N ALA A 308 7.10 21.96 6.04
CA ALA A 308 6.46 22.19 7.32
C ALA A 308 4.95 21.96 7.14
N GLU A 309 4.40 20.93 7.77
CA GLU A 309 2.97 20.60 7.60
C GLU A 309 2.01 21.68 8.13
N ARG A 310 2.50 22.71 8.83
CA ARG A 310 1.74 23.89 9.27
C ARG A 310 2.66 25.11 9.42
N ASP A 311 2.44 26.18 8.65
CA ASP A 311 3.14 27.47 8.79
C ASP A 311 2.86 28.11 10.17
N PRO A 312 3.91 28.50 10.92
CA PRO A 312 4.19 29.93 11.14
C PRO A 312 5.70 30.22 11.32
N TRP A 313 6.50 30.09 10.27
CA TRP A 313 7.97 30.29 10.34
C TRP A 313 8.42 31.40 9.39
N GLU A 314 9.32 32.26 9.86
CA GLU A 314 9.99 33.26 9.01
C GLU A 314 11.50 32.89 8.92
N VAL A 315 11.99 32.66 7.71
CA VAL A 315 13.38 32.23 7.47
C VAL A 315 14.15 33.38 6.85
N SER A 316 15.24 33.81 7.49
CA SER A 316 16.15 34.81 6.91
C SER A 316 17.52 34.17 6.60
N VAL A 317 18.03 34.45 5.40
CA VAL A 317 19.30 33.87 4.92
C VAL A 317 20.24 35.00 4.55
N SER A 318 21.46 34.98 5.09
CA SER A 318 22.51 35.94 4.75
C SER A 318 23.59 35.28 3.89
N VAL A 319 23.78 35.84 2.68
CA VAL A 319 24.75 35.35 1.69
C VAL A 319 25.86 36.38 1.53
N VAL A 320 27.11 35.97 1.75
CA VAL A 320 28.29 36.82 1.54
C VAL A 320 29.28 36.07 0.65
N GLY A 321 29.66 36.68 -0.47
CA GLY A 321 30.66 36.11 -1.38
C GLY A 321 30.23 34.84 -2.14
N GLY A 322 28.93 34.63 -2.34
CA GLY A 322 28.40 33.48 -3.09
C GLY A 322 28.26 32.19 -2.26
N GLY A 323 28.42 32.25 -0.94
CA GLY A 323 28.11 31.18 0.00
C GLY A 323 27.13 31.66 1.08
N VAL A 324 26.26 30.75 1.53
CA VAL A 324 25.42 30.97 2.72
C VAL A 324 26.33 30.95 3.94
N GLN A 325 26.39 32.04 4.69
CA GLN A 325 27.22 32.13 5.91
C GLN A 325 26.40 31.85 7.16
N ASN A 326 25.20 32.44 7.27
CA ASN A 326 24.27 32.22 8.37
C ASN A 326 22.83 32.10 7.85
N PHE A 327 22.02 31.28 8.54
CA PHE A 327 20.56 31.29 8.43
C PHE A 327 19.98 31.51 9.83
N GLU A 328 18.90 32.28 9.92
CA GLU A 328 18.17 32.55 11.16
C GLU A 328 16.73 32.06 10.95
N LEU A 329 16.23 31.27 11.90
CA LEU A 329 14.90 30.69 11.89
C LEU A 329 14.12 31.30 13.04
N ASP A 330 13.13 32.15 12.74
CA ASP A 330 12.23 32.66 13.78
C ASP A 330 10.97 31.80 13.83
N ALA A 331 10.79 31.14 14.97
CA ALA A 331 9.67 30.25 15.24
C ALA A 331 8.57 31.05 15.92
N GLY A 332 7.40 31.18 15.28
CA GLY A 332 6.23 31.73 15.95
C GLY A 332 5.89 30.93 17.22
N PRO A 333 5.24 31.53 18.24
CA PRO A 333 5.04 30.94 19.57
C PRO A 333 4.19 29.65 19.64
N GLN A 334 3.83 29.06 18.49
CA GLN A 334 3.05 27.82 18.37
C GLN A 334 3.79 26.70 17.61
N ALA A 335 5.06 26.91 17.26
CA ALA A 335 5.87 25.94 16.55
C ALA A 335 6.40 24.85 17.52
N ALA A 336 5.88 23.63 17.41
CA ALA A 336 6.44 22.43 18.03
C ALA A 336 6.57 21.34 16.96
N GLY A 337 7.77 20.74 16.83
CA GLY A 337 8.05 19.71 15.83
C GLY A 337 9.53 19.50 15.51
N MET A 338 9.83 18.40 14.81
CA MET A 338 11.17 18.07 14.32
C MET A 338 11.43 18.73 12.97
N MET A 339 12.59 19.39 12.83
CA MET A 339 13.04 19.97 11.56
C MET A 339 14.26 19.21 11.05
N TYR A 340 14.35 19.02 9.73
CA TYR A 340 15.49 18.38 9.10
C TYR A 340 16.16 19.36 8.13
N LEU A 341 17.40 19.75 8.46
CA LEU A 341 18.20 20.63 7.61
C LEU A 341 19.11 19.77 6.73
N LEU A 342 18.98 19.92 5.41
CA LEU A 342 19.83 19.27 4.41
C LEU A 342 20.95 20.22 3.98
N LEU A 343 22.15 20.00 4.50
CA LEU A 343 23.35 20.77 4.12
C LEU A 343 24.21 19.96 3.15
N GLY A 344 24.24 20.37 1.88
CA GLY A 344 25.18 19.84 0.89
C GLY A 344 26.46 20.66 0.83
N SER A 345 27.60 20.07 1.21
CA SER A 345 28.92 20.68 0.94
C SER A 345 29.42 20.24 -0.44
N LYS A 346 29.86 21.20 -1.26
CA LYS A 346 30.30 20.96 -2.65
C LYS A 346 31.81 20.78 -2.81
N ASN A 347 32.60 20.87 -1.74
CA ASN A 347 34.06 20.82 -1.86
C ASN A 347 34.64 19.59 -1.17
N GLY A 348 34.97 18.58 -1.99
CA GLY A 348 35.82 17.47 -1.58
C GLY A 348 37.25 17.96 -1.35
N SER A 349 37.55 18.40 -0.12
CA SER A 349 38.88 18.43 0.49
C SER A 349 38.84 19.08 1.88
N SER A 350 38.21 18.41 2.84
CA SER A 350 38.47 18.62 4.26
C SER A 350 38.82 17.25 4.88
N PRO A 351 40.03 17.05 5.41
CA PRO A 351 40.40 15.76 5.99
C PRO A 351 39.72 15.61 7.35
N GLY A 352 38.69 14.75 7.43
CA GLY A 352 38.16 14.32 8.72
C GLY A 352 36.70 13.90 8.79
N LEU A 353 35.87 14.14 7.77
CA LEU A 353 34.45 13.75 7.80
C LEU A 353 34.05 13.05 6.48
N PRO A 354 33.43 11.85 6.52
CA PRO A 354 33.05 11.11 5.32
C PRO A 354 31.97 11.85 4.50
N LEU A 355 31.96 11.58 3.20
CA LEU A 355 30.96 12.02 2.23
C LEU A 355 29.62 11.31 2.47
N ASP A 356 28.91 11.69 3.53
CA ASP A 356 27.54 11.26 3.76
C ASP A 356 26.65 12.51 3.83
N GLN A 357 25.50 12.46 3.15
CA GLN A 357 24.47 13.50 3.26
C GLN A 357 24.07 13.63 4.72
N HIS A 358 24.46 14.73 5.37
CA HIS A 358 24.08 14.97 6.75
C HIS A 358 22.68 15.57 6.78
N VAL A 359 21.70 14.71 7.00
CA VAL A 359 20.40 15.11 7.55
C VAL A 359 20.65 15.45 9.01
N LEU A 360 20.64 16.73 9.36
CA LEU A 360 20.74 17.16 10.76
C LEU A 360 19.32 17.25 11.34
N PRO A 361 18.92 16.35 12.25
CA PRO A 361 17.71 16.55 13.03
C PRO A 361 17.95 17.71 13.99
N ILE A 362 17.16 18.77 13.86
CA ILE A 362 17.12 19.86 14.83
C ILE A 362 15.86 19.67 15.65
N ASN A 363 16.03 19.36 16.94
CA ASN A 363 14.96 19.33 17.91
C ASN A 363 14.79 20.74 18.49
N VAL A 364 13.63 21.36 18.25
CA VAL A 364 13.38 22.79 18.55
C VAL A 364 12.76 22.99 19.95
N ASP A 365 12.54 21.92 20.72
CA ASP A 365 12.00 22.02 22.08
C ASP A 365 12.99 22.60 23.10
N ASP A 366 14.29 22.63 22.76
CA ASP A 366 15.35 23.29 23.54
C ASP A 366 15.84 24.53 22.78
N TYR A 367 15.49 25.72 23.30
CA TYR A 367 15.78 27.03 22.70
C TYR A 367 17.27 27.29 22.38
N THR A 368 17.47 28.08 21.32
CA THR A 368 18.68 28.78 20.81
C THR A 368 19.74 27.96 20.08
N LEU A 369 19.77 28.12 18.75
CA LEU A 369 20.94 27.95 17.89
C LEU A 369 21.50 29.33 17.52
#